data_AF-A0A9X0FFC2-F1
#
_entry.id   AF-A0A9X0FFC2-F1
#
_cell.length_a   1.000
_cell.length_b   1.000
_cell.length_c   1.000
_cell.angle_alpha   90.00
_cell.angle_beta   90.00
_cell.angle_gamma   90.00
#
_symmetry.space_group_name_H-M   'P 1'
#
loop_
_entity.id
_entity.type
_entity.pdbx_description
1 polymer ?
#
loop_
_entity_poly.entity_id
_entity_poly.type
_entity_poly.pdbx_seq_one_letter_code
_entity_poly.pdbx_strand_id
1 'polypeptide(L)'
;MTLVASAAVVALLLTGCGQQQAAPQASPTPTQTSTSGADVDDSALLDANEQLAVQLGDEYVQGWIQDGTLHVAATSEAAVQAIEQAGAVGHLVDFSNAQLREGISQIMAWQAKQEPRLRSAIHAYTLNPRTGGLTLAVDASQRQAVQDALAKDKPAGGIPLDFTDSSGPASPAPATVGTPSS
;
A
#
# COMPACT_ATOMS: atom_id res chain seq x y z
N MET A 1 -41.63 -30.60 -35.30
CA MET A 1 -41.82 -31.02 -36.71
C MET A 1 -41.74 -29.78 -37.59
N THR A 2 -41.28 -29.93 -38.86
CA THR A 2 -40.79 -28.96 -39.88
C THR A 2 -39.36 -28.43 -39.59
N LEU A 3 -38.24 -28.81 -40.25
CA LEU A 3 -37.84 -29.31 -41.59
C LEU A 3 -37.67 -28.19 -42.65
N VAL A 4 -36.55 -28.26 -43.42
CA VAL A 4 -36.15 -27.54 -44.67
C VAL A 4 -35.14 -26.39 -44.47
N ALA A 5 -34.07 -26.21 -45.26
CA ALA A 5 -33.37 -27.01 -46.26
C ALA A 5 -32.01 -26.33 -46.58
N SER A 6 -31.15 -27.13 -47.20
CA SER A 6 -29.78 -26.88 -47.63
C SER A 6 -29.60 -25.72 -48.61
N ALA A 7 -28.50 -24.98 -48.48
CA ALA A 7 -27.82 -24.35 -49.62
C ALA A 7 -26.34 -24.69 -49.54
N ALA A 8 -25.95 -25.72 -50.29
CA ALA A 8 -24.56 -26.06 -50.55
C ALA A 8 -24.05 -25.15 -51.68
N VAL A 9 -22.98 -24.40 -51.42
CA VAL A 9 -22.12 -23.85 -52.48
C VAL A 9 -20.75 -24.49 -52.30
N VAL A 10 -20.47 -25.46 -53.14
CA VAL A 10 -19.13 -26.02 -53.34
C VAL A 10 -18.51 -25.27 -54.50
N ALA A 11 -17.41 -24.57 -54.24
CA ALA A 11 -16.47 -24.11 -55.26
C ALA A 11 -15.03 -24.42 -54.84
N LEU A 12 -14.64 -25.65 -55.20
CA LEU A 12 -13.32 -26.09 -55.73
C LEU A 12 -12.71 -25.01 -56.66
N LEU A 13 -11.41 -24.69 -56.79
CA LEU A 13 -10.07 -25.25 -56.50
C LEU A 13 -9.09 -24.04 -56.52
N LEU A 14 -7.90 -24.05 -55.92
CA LEU A 14 -6.67 -24.49 -56.59
C LEU A 14 -5.50 -24.56 -55.57
N THR A 15 -4.79 -25.67 -55.72
CA THR A 15 -3.68 -26.27 -54.99
C THR A 15 -2.41 -25.41 -54.82
N GLY A 16 -1.91 -25.35 -53.58
CA GLY A 16 -0.50 -25.22 -53.22
C GLY A 16 -0.21 -26.09 -52.00
N CYS A 17 0.66 -27.09 -52.16
CA CYS A 17 0.91 -28.20 -51.24
C CYS A 17 1.54 -27.77 -49.90
N GLY A 18 1.03 -28.30 -48.78
CA GLY A 18 1.77 -28.27 -47.50
C GLY A 18 0.93 -28.37 -46.23
N GLN A 19 0.47 -29.59 -45.92
CA GLN A 19 0.16 -30.13 -44.59
C GLN A 19 -0.89 -29.46 -43.67
N GLN A 20 -1.97 -30.23 -43.51
CA GLN A 20 -2.67 -30.58 -42.26
C GLN A 20 -3.55 -29.53 -41.56
N GLN A 21 -4.84 -29.83 -41.61
CA GLN A 21 -5.94 -29.16 -40.92
C GLN A 21 -6.06 -29.65 -39.47
N ALA A 22 -6.22 -28.74 -38.51
CA ALA A 22 -6.83 -29.03 -37.21
C ALA A 22 -7.66 -27.81 -36.76
N ALA A 23 -8.81 -28.13 -36.16
CA ALA A 23 -9.98 -27.29 -35.89
C ALA A 23 -9.74 -26.03 -35.04
N PRO A 24 -10.69 -25.06 -35.01
CA PRO A 24 -10.67 -24.03 -33.99
C PRO A 24 -10.84 -24.69 -32.62
N GLN A 25 -9.76 -24.76 -31.85
CA GLN A 25 -9.83 -25.12 -30.44
C GLN A 25 -10.54 -23.98 -29.71
N ALA A 26 -11.76 -24.25 -29.25
CA ALA A 26 -12.33 -23.52 -28.13
C ALA A 26 -11.40 -23.76 -26.93
N SER A 27 -10.66 -22.74 -26.55
CA SER A 27 -9.83 -22.77 -25.34
C SER A 27 -10.74 -23.07 -24.15
N PRO A 28 -10.47 -24.11 -23.34
CA PRO A 28 -11.13 -24.24 -22.05
C PRO A 28 -10.65 -23.07 -21.19
N THR A 29 -11.57 -22.16 -20.86
CA THR A 29 -11.38 -21.20 -19.78
C THR A 29 -10.95 -21.99 -18.55
N PRO A 30 -9.84 -21.65 -17.88
CA PRO A 30 -9.54 -22.26 -16.59
C PRO A 30 -10.62 -21.78 -15.63
N THR A 31 -11.55 -22.66 -15.27
CA THR A 31 -12.35 -22.47 -14.06
C THR A 31 -11.35 -22.51 -12.91
N GLN A 32 -10.95 -21.33 -12.44
CA GLN A 32 -10.29 -21.20 -11.15
C GLN A 32 -11.32 -21.63 -10.11
N THR A 33 -11.24 -22.89 -9.71
CA THR A 33 -11.81 -23.33 -8.44
C THR A 33 -10.94 -22.69 -7.37
N SER A 34 -11.29 -21.48 -6.95
CA SER A 34 -10.78 -20.90 -5.72
C SER A 34 -11.27 -21.80 -4.59
N THR A 35 -10.35 -22.61 -4.08
CA THR A 35 -10.52 -23.33 -2.83
C THR A 35 -10.65 -22.28 -1.73
N SER A 36 -11.88 -21.95 -1.34
CA SER A 36 -12.20 -21.13 -0.16
C SER A 36 -11.60 -21.77 1.08
N GLY A 37 -10.38 -21.38 1.42
CA GLY A 37 -9.85 -21.58 2.76
C GLY A 37 -10.47 -20.50 3.62
N ALA A 38 -11.50 -20.85 4.41
CA ALA A 38 -12.20 -19.98 5.36
C ALA A 38 -12.01 -18.48 5.06
N ASP A 39 -12.72 -18.00 4.03
CA ASP A 39 -12.56 -16.65 3.51
C ASP A 39 -12.72 -15.64 4.66
N VAL A 40 -11.61 -15.06 5.09
CA VAL A 40 -11.63 -13.87 5.95
C VAL A 40 -12.32 -12.80 5.11
N ASP A 41 -13.41 -12.25 5.62
CA ASP A 41 -14.13 -11.18 4.94
C ASP A 41 -13.33 -9.88 5.07
N ASP A 42 -12.37 -9.70 4.17
CA ASP A 42 -11.52 -8.50 4.10
C ASP A 42 -12.37 -7.23 4.01
N SER A 43 -13.56 -7.28 3.40
CA SER A 43 -14.45 -6.14 3.31
C SER A 43 -15.04 -5.75 4.67
N ALA A 44 -15.44 -6.75 5.47
CA ALA A 44 -15.90 -6.53 6.84
C ALA A 44 -14.79 -5.95 7.74
N LEU A 45 -13.54 -6.38 7.56
CA LEU A 45 -12.40 -5.83 8.32
C LEU A 45 -12.09 -4.38 7.95
N LEU A 46 -12.21 -4.03 6.67
CA LEU A 46 -12.03 -2.64 6.20
C LEU A 46 -13.15 -1.74 6.74
N ASP A 47 -14.41 -2.19 6.67
CA ASP A 47 -15.56 -1.46 7.21
C ASP A 47 -15.43 -1.25 8.74
N ALA A 48 -15.01 -2.30 9.47
CA ALA A 48 -14.76 -2.20 10.91
C ALA A 48 -13.64 -1.18 11.22
N ASN A 49 -12.59 -1.15 10.41
CA ASN A 49 -11.52 -0.17 10.56
C ASN A 49 -12.00 1.27 10.32
N GLU A 50 -12.84 1.50 9.31
CA GLU A 50 -13.43 2.81 9.04
C GLU A 50 -14.34 3.26 10.20
N GLN A 51 -15.15 2.35 10.74
CA GLN A 51 -16.01 2.64 11.90
C GLN A 51 -15.19 3.01 13.13
N LEU A 52 -14.11 2.26 13.42
CA LEU A 52 -13.20 2.58 14.50
C LEU A 52 -12.51 3.92 14.28
N ALA A 53 -12.05 4.22 13.06
CA ALA A 53 -11.45 5.51 12.75
C ALA A 53 -12.39 6.68 13.04
N VAL A 54 -13.68 6.55 12.72
CA VAL A 54 -14.70 7.56 13.03
C VAL A 54 -15.00 7.64 14.52
N GLN A 55 -15.14 6.49 15.20
CA GLN A 55 -15.50 6.43 16.62
C GLN A 55 -14.42 7.03 17.52
N LEU A 56 -13.15 6.73 17.22
CA LEU A 56 -12.01 7.11 18.05
C LEU A 56 -11.49 8.52 17.71
N GLY A 57 -11.80 9.03 16.52
CA GLY A 57 -11.41 10.38 16.10
C GLY A 57 -9.90 10.59 16.18
N ASP A 58 -9.47 11.65 16.87
CA ASP A 58 -8.06 12.04 16.98
C ASP A 58 -7.18 11.00 17.70
N GLU A 59 -7.79 10.09 18.48
CA GLU A 59 -7.08 9.02 19.17
C GLU A 59 -6.75 7.84 18.24
N TYR A 60 -7.42 7.72 17.09
CA TYR A 60 -7.08 6.73 16.06
C TYR A 60 -5.80 7.14 15.34
N VAL A 61 -4.82 6.24 15.29
CA VAL A 61 -3.58 6.45 14.56
C VAL A 61 -3.64 5.82 13.19
N GLN A 62 -3.73 4.49 13.13
CA GLN A 62 -3.85 3.73 11.88
C GLN A 62 -4.13 2.25 12.16
N GLY A 63 -5.00 1.64 11.34
CA GLY A 63 -5.23 0.20 11.32
C GLY A 63 -4.46 -0.55 10.24
N TRP A 64 -4.25 -1.85 10.47
CA TRP A 64 -3.68 -2.79 9.51
C TRP A 64 -4.29 -4.18 9.71
N ILE A 65 -4.32 -4.97 8.64
CA ILE A 65 -4.74 -6.37 8.71
C ILE A 65 -3.50 -7.25 8.82
N GLN A 66 -3.52 -8.17 9.77
CA GLN A 66 -2.49 -9.19 9.92
C GLN A 66 -3.14 -10.50 10.33
N ASP A 67 -2.74 -11.60 9.69
CA ASP A 67 -3.18 -12.95 10.04
C ASP A 67 -4.72 -13.07 10.13
N GLY A 68 -5.44 -12.38 9.22
CA GLY A 68 -6.90 -12.35 9.17
C GLY A 68 -7.58 -11.53 10.27
N THR A 69 -6.83 -10.73 11.03
CA THR A 69 -7.33 -9.92 12.14
C THR A 69 -7.04 -8.44 11.90
N LEU A 70 -7.98 -7.57 12.28
CA LEU A 70 -7.77 -6.13 12.30
C LEU A 70 -6.95 -5.75 13.55
N HIS A 71 -5.86 -5.03 13.34
CA HIS A 71 -5.06 -4.39 14.38
C HIS A 71 -5.20 -2.88 14.23
N VAL A 72 -5.30 -2.15 15.34
CA VAL A 72 -5.44 -0.68 15.32
C VAL A 72 -4.53 -0.06 16.37
N ALA A 73 -3.72 0.92 15.94
CA ALA A 73 -2.95 1.76 16.85
C ALA A 73 -3.76 2.96 17.32
N ALA A 74 -3.70 3.26 18.62
CA ALA A 74 -4.38 4.39 19.23
C ALA A 74 -3.54 5.04 20.36
N THR A 75 -3.84 6.28 20.71
CA THR A 75 -3.03 7.07 21.67
C THR A 75 -3.54 7.07 23.11
N SER A 76 -4.58 6.29 23.42
CA SER A 76 -5.09 6.19 24.80
C SER A 76 -5.56 4.77 25.14
N GLU A 77 -5.49 4.43 26.42
CA GLU A 77 -5.99 3.14 26.92
C GLU A 77 -7.50 2.99 26.69
N ALA A 78 -8.27 4.08 26.76
CA ALA A 78 -9.71 4.07 26.49
C ALA A 78 -10.00 3.71 25.03
N ALA A 79 -9.25 4.28 24.09
CA ALA A 79 -9.36 3.95 22.67
C ALA A 79 -8.96 2.50 22.39
N VAL A 80 -7.88 2.01 23.02
CA VAL A 80 -7.46 0.60 22.94
C VAL A 80 -8.57 -0.34 23.43
N GLN A 81 -9.22 -0.04 24.56
CA GLN A 81 -10.34 -0.83 25.06
C GLN A 81 -11.53 -0.83 24.10
N ALA A 82 -11.83 0.30 23.47
CA ALA A 82 -12.89 0.38 22.47
C ALA A 82 -12.58 -0.48 21.22
N ILE A 83 -11.32 -0.52 20.78
CA ILE A 83 -10.84 -1.39 19.69
C ILE A 83 -11.03 -2.86 20.04
N GLU A 84 -10.64 -3.26 21.25
CA GLU A 84 -10.76 -4.65 21.72
C GLU A 84 -12.22 -5.08 21.84
N GLN A 85 -13.11 -4.19 22.29
CA GLN A 85 -14.55 -4.43 22.33
C GLN A 85 -15.17 -4.61 20.94
N ALA A 86 -14.57 -4.00 19.91
CA ALA A 86 -14.96 -4.19 18.51
C ALA A 86 -14.39 -5.49 17.89
N GLY A 87 -13.65 -6.30 18.66
CA GLY A 87 -13.06 -7.56 18.20
C GLY A 87 -11.75 -7.40 17.43
N ALA A 88 -11.13 -6.22 17.46
CA ALA A 88 -9.82 -5.94 16.88
C ALA A 88 -8.72 -5.99 17.96
N VAL A 89 -7.45 -6.03 17.53
CA VAL A 89 -6.30 -5.95 18.44
C VAL A 89 -5.86 -4.50 18.58
N GLY A 90 -6.01 -3.93 19.77
CA GLY A 90 -5.57 -2.57 20.08
C GLY A 90 -4.08 -2.48 20.40
N HIS A 91 -3.42 -1.42 19.92
CA HIS A 91 -2.01 -1.11 20.19
C HIS A 91 -1.91 0.30 20.73
N LEU A 92 -1.43 0.46 21.97
CA LEU A 92 -1.17 1.78 22.53
C LEU A 92 0.13 2.33 21.96
N VAL A 93 0.09 3.55 21.43
CA VAL A 93 1.26 4.26 20.88
C VAL A 93 1.32 5.70 21.39
N ASP A 94 2.53 6.26 21.43
CA ASP A 94 2.76 7.59 22.05
C ASP A 94 2.39 8.77 21.15
N PHE A 95 2.39 8.57 19.82
CA PHE A 95 2.24 9.66 18.85
C PHE A 95 0.96 9.51 18.03
N SER A 96 0.20 10.60 17.93
CA SER A 96 -1.00 10.69 17.10
C SER A 96 -0.67 10.74 15.61
N ASN A 97 -1.66 10.47 14.76
CA ASN A 97 -1.50 10.59 13.30
C ASN A 97 -0.99 11.99 12.90
N ALA A 98 -1.50 13.04 13.54
CA ALA A 98 -1.09 14.41 13.29
C ALA A 98 0.38 14.64 13.67
N GLN A 99 0.83 14.12 14.81
CA GLN A 99 2.23 14.23 15.23
C GLN A 99 3.17 13.46 14.30
N LEU A 100 2.78 12.28 13.82
CA LEU A 100 3.56 11.50 12.85
C LEU A 100 3.68 12.24 11.51
N ARG A 101 2.59 12.82 10.99
CA ARG A 101 2.62 13.63 9.75
C ARG A 101 3.46 14.90 9.89
N GLU A 102 3.42 15.54 11.06
CA GLU A 102 4.30 16.66 11.37
C GLU A 102 5.77 16.20 11.42
N GLY A 103 6.05 15.05 12.03
CA GLY A 103 7.38 14.43 12.02
C GLY A 103 7.92 14.21 10.60
N ILE A 104 7.09 13.72 9.68
CA ILE A 104 7.45 13.60 8.25
C ILE A 104 7.80 14.98 7.67
N SER A 105 7.00 16.00 7.93
CA SER A 105 7.24 17.37 7.44
C SER A 105 8.56 17.94 7.95
N GLN A 106 8.89 17.69 9.22
CA GLN A 106 10.15 18.11 9.84
C GLN A 106 11.35 17.38 9.22
N ILE A 107 11.25 16.07 8.99
CA ILE A 107 12.31 15.31 8.30
C ILE A 107 12.51 15.81 6.87
N MET A 108 11.43 16.07 6.11
CA MET A 108 11.55 16.61 4.75
C MET A 108 12.24 17.99 4.74
N ALA A 109 11.86 18.88 5.66
CA ALA A 109 12.48 20.20 5.79
C ALA A 109 13.96 20.11 6.20
N TRP A 110 14.31 19.13 7.04
CA TRP A 110 15.70 18.82 7.39
C TRP A 110 16.47 18.24 6.20
N GLN A 111 15.88 17.27 5.47
CA GLN A 111 16.47 16.61 4.30
C GLN A 111 16.84 17.63 3.22
N ALA A 112 15.97 18.62 2.97
CA ALA A 112 16.20 19.68 1.98
C ALA A 112 17.50 20.47 2.25
N LYS A 113 17.93 20.58 3.50
CA LYS A 113 19.13 21.34 3.92
C LYS A 113 20.42 20.52 3.86
N GLN A 114 20.34 19.20 3.68
CA GLN A 114 21.50 18.31 3.66
C GLN A 114 22.33 18.44 2.38
N GLU A 115 23.55 17.91 2.35
CA GLU A 115 24.32 17.80 1.11
C GLU A 115 23.60 16.92 0.05
N PRO A 116 23.93 17.07 -1.25
CA PRO A 116 23.15 16.45 -2.32
C PRO A 116 22.91 14.95 -2.18
N ARG A 117 23.89 14.18 -1.67
CA ARG A 117 23.74 12.73 -1.49
C ARG A 117 22.69 12.38 -0.44
N LEU A 118 22.74 13.00 0.74
CA LEU A 118 21.76 12.80 1.80
C LEU A 118 20.40 13.37 1.42
N ARG A 119 20.39 14.54 0.75
CA ARG A 119 19.17 15.18 0.27
C ARG A 119 18.35 14.27 -0.64
N SER A 120 18.98 13.42 -1.45
CA SER A 120 18.29 12.47 -2.32
C SER A 120 18.16 11.06 -1.75
N ALA A 121 18.68 10.76 -0.55
CA ALA A 121 18.79 9.40 -0.04
C ALA A 121 17.48 8.81 0.50
N ILE A 122 16.57 9.64 1.04
CA ILE A 122 15.26 9.18 1.52
C ILE A 122 14.24 9.34 0.40
N HIS A 123 13.63 8.22 0.00
CA HIS A 123 12.75 8.14 -1.17
C HIS A 123 11.26 8.12 -0.80
N ALA A 124 10.91 7.63 0.40
CA ALA A 124 9.53 7.61 0.88
C ALA A 124 9.45 7.67 2.41
N TYR A 125 8.29 8.15 2.87
CA TYR A 125 7.91 8.30 4.26
C TYR A 125 6.57 7.61 4.48
N THR A 126 6.49 6.67 5.41
CA THR A 126 5.23 6.03 5.79
C THR A 126 5.07 6.02 7.30
N LEU A 127 3.83 6.05 7.77
CA LEU A 127 3.53 5.78 9.18
C LEU A 127 3.83 4.30 9.47
N ASN A 128 4.29 4.03 10.69
CA ASN A 128 4.46 2.67 11.19
C ASN A 128 3.60 2.48 12.44
N PRO A 129 2.36 1.99 12.31
CA PRO A 129 1.49 1.81 13.46
C PRO A 129 1.95 0.71 14.41
N ARG A 130 2.84 -0.20 13.97
CA ARG A 130 3.40 -1.27 14.80
C ARG A 130 4.39 -0.76 15.83
N THR A 131 5.12 0.30 15.50
CA THR A 131 6.11 0.93 16.40
C THR A 131 5.64 2.28 16.93
N GLY A 132 4.47 2.76 16.50
CA GLY A 132 3.99 4.11 16.82
C GLY A 132 4.86 5.21 16.22
N GLY A 133 5.54 4.91 15.10
CA GLY A 133 6.60 5.75 14.54
C GLY A 133 6.48 5.94 13.04
N LEU A 134 7.63 6.15 12.40
CA LEU A 134 7.76 6.33 10.96
C LEU A 134 8.68 5.27 10.36
N THR A 135 8.40 4.86 9.13
CA THR A 135 9.33 4.09 8.31
C THR A 135 9.82 4.95 7.15
N LEU A 136 11.14 4.97 6.98
CA LEU A 136 11.84 5.68 5.91
C LEU A 136 12.36 4.67 4.89
N ALA A 137 11.94 4.78 3.63
CA ALA A 137 12.55 4.03 2.54
C ALA A 137 13.78 4.78 2.05
N VAL A 138 14.96 4.17 2.18
CA VAL A 138 16.25 4.83 1.97
C VAL A 138 17.07 4.08 0.92
N ASP A 139 17.85 4.79 0.10
CA ASP A 139 18.90 4.19 -0.72
C ASP A 139 19.83 3.36 0.17
N ALA A 140 19.90 2.06 -0.12
CA ALA A 140 20.71 1.09 0.62
C ALA A 140 22.18 1.54 0.78
N SER A 141 22.75 2.19 -0.24
CA SER A 141 24.13 2.68 -0.23
C SER A 141 24.35 3.87 0.70
N GLN A 142 23.29 4.60 1.05
CA GLN A 142 23.32 5.79 1.91
C GLN A 142 22.69 5.56 3.29
N ARG A 143 22.11 4.38 3.56
CA ARG A 143 21.36 4.08 4.79
C ARG A 143 22.09 4.49 6.06
N GLN A 144 23.34 4.04 6.23
CA GLN A 144 24.09 4.34 7.46
C GLN A 144 24.30 5.84 7.64
N ALA A 145 24.66 6.55 6.57
CA ALA A 145 24.88 7.99 6.63
C ALA A 145 23.58 8.76 6.97
N VAL A 146 22.44 8.32 6.45
CA VAL A 146 21.12 8.86 6.81
C VAL A 146 20.79 8.60 8.27
N GLN A 147 20.99 7.37 8.76
CA GLN A 147 20.76 7.00 10.16
C GLN A 147 21.62 7.84 11.11
N ASP A 148 22.91 8.00 10.82
CA ASP A 148 23.82 8.79 11.64
C ASP A 148 23.42 10.26 11.67
N ALA A 149 23.03 10.83 10.53
CA ALA A 149 22.62 12.23 10.43
C ALA A 149 21.28 12.48 11.14
N LEU A 150 20.30 11.58 11.01
CA LEU A 150 19.03 11.65 11.73
C LEU A 150 19.21 11.48 13.25
N ALA A 151 20.10 10.58 13.69
CA ALA A 151 20.38 10.37 15.10
C ALA A 151 21.08 11.59 15.75
N LYS A 152 21.93 12.28 14.97
CA LYS A 152 22.62 13.49 15.39
C LYS A 152 21.68 14.69 15.50
N ASP A 153 20.94 14.98 14.43
CA ASP A 153 20.17 16.21 14.32
C ASP A 153 18.74 16.08 14.88
N LYS A 154 18.24 14.85 15.01
CA LYS A 154 16.93 14.48 15.56
C LYS A 154 15.77 15.34 15.02
N PRO A 155 15.61 15.45 13.69
CA PRO A 155 14.56 16.30 13.13
C PRO A 155 13.15 15.81 13.46
N ALA A 156 12.96 14.53 13.77
CA ALA A 156 11.67 13.96 14.19
C ALA A 156 11.47 13.97 15.72
N GLY A 157 12.37 14.60 16.47
CA GLY A 157 12.35 14.61 17.93
C GLY A 157 12.47 13.21 18.53
N GLY A 158 11.41 12.78 19.22
CA GLY A 158 11.32 11.47 19.88
C GLY A 158 10.60 10.38 19.09
N ILE A 159 10.11 10.68 17.88
CA ILE A 159 9.37 9.71 17.06
C ILE A 159 10.30 8.55 16.67
N PRO A 160 9.93 7.28 16.93
CA PRO A 160 10.71 6.12 16.49
C PRO A 160 10.85 6.08 14.97
N LEU A 161 12.06 5.79 14.48
CA LEU A 161 12.36 5.70 13.05
C LEU A 161 12.83 4.29 12.68
N ASP A 162 12.09 3.67 11.77
CA ASP A 162 12.45 2.42 11.10
C ASP A 162 12.95 2.71 9.68
N PHE A 163 13.73 1.79 9.12
CA PHE A 163 14.37 1.97 7.82
C PHE A 163 14.16 0.73 6.94
N THR A 164 13.77 0.97 5.69
CA THR A 164 13.67 -0.06 4.66
C THR A 164 14.52 0.32 3.46
N ASP A 165 14.92 -0.67 2.66
CA ASP A 165 15.62 -0.41 1.40
C ASP A 165 14.63 0.09 0.37
N SER A 166 14.96 1.19 -0.26
CA SER A 166 14.25 1.61 -1.46
C SER A 166 14.76 0.85 -2.68
N SER A 167 13.85 0.20 -3.41
CA SER A 167 14.08 -0.20 -4.79
C SER A 167 13.64 0.91 -5.76
N GLY A 168 14.57 1.47 -6.54
CA GLY A 168 14.29 2.49 -7.56
C GLY A 168 14.70 3.91 -7.15
N PRO A 169 14.79 4.84 -8.13
CA PRO A 169 15.19 6.23 -7.88
C PRO A 169 14.12 6.98 -7.07
N ALA A 170 14.55 7.96 -6.26
CA ALA A 170 13.64 8.87 -5.56
C ALA A 170 12.61 9.49 -6.52
N SER A 171 11.33 9.40 -6.19
CA SER A 171 10.28 10.07 -6.95
C SER A 171 10.16 11.53 -6.47
N PRO A 172 10.15 12.54 -7.36
CA PRO A 172 10.01 13.92 -6.95
C PRO A 172 8.65 14.17 -6.28
N ALA A 173 8.64 14.98 -5.22
CA ALA A 173 7.39 15.46 -4.62
C ALA A 173 6.57 16.24 -5.67
N PRO A 174 5.22 16.14 -5.67
CA PRO A 174 4.40 16.86 -6.62
C PRO A 174 4.64 18.36 -6.48
N ALA A 175 5.09 19.00 -7.56
CA ALA A 175 5.18 20.44 -7.62
C ALA A 175 3.75 21.00 -7.49
N THR A 176 3.50 21.81 -6.46
CA THR A 176 2.31 22.67 -6.41
C THR A 176 2.32 23.53 -7.66
N VAL A 177 1.44 23.23 -8.61
CA VAL A 177 1.26 24.04 -9.81
C VAL A 177 0.84 25.43 -9.34
N GLY A 178 1.73 26.41 -9.52
CA GLY A 178 1.47 27.79 -9.19
C GLY A 178 0.21 28.27 -9.89
N THR A 179 -0.73 28.83 -9.12
CA THR A 179 -1.87 29.57 -9.64
C THR A 179 -1.37 30.68 -10.58
N PRO A 180 -1.87 30.77 -11.83
CA PRO A 180 -1.58 31.91 -12.68
C PRO A 180 -2.25 33.15 -12.06
N SER A 181 -1.45 34.17 -11.76
CA SER A 181 -1.96 35.51 -11.46
C SER A 181 -2.55 36.10 -12.73
N SER A 182 -3.83 36.47 -12.67
CA SER A 182 -4.47 37.43 -13.60
C SER A 182 -4.38 38.83 -13.04
#